data_AF-A0A2E9MAJ1-F1
#
_entry.id   AF-A0A2E9MAJ1-F1
#
_cell.length_a   1.000
_cell.length_b   1.000
_cell.length_c   1.000
_cell.angle_alpha   90.00
_cell.angle_beta   90.00
_cell.angle_gamma   90.00
#
_symmetry.space_group_name_H-M   'P 1'
#
loop_
_entity.id
_entity.type
_entity.pdbx_description
1 polymer ?
#
loop_
_entity_poly.entity_id
_entity_poly.type
_entity_poly.pdbx_seq_one_letter_code
_entity_poly.pdbx_strand_id
1 'polypeptide(L)'
;MGGQEKEQERHEGLSRRDMLKMGGLGGIALTATSMVGGAASPALGEGAGELDAHVPPGELDEYYGFWSGGQSGEVRIMGLPSMRVLKRVPVFNFDCTFGHGVTNFTKGLLNGRGTGDTHHFHLSYKDGFYDGQYGFVNDKAQGRLARIRLDFMETDAIVELPNCQGTHGIFPSRHDLLNVYCNSEFATPINNNGLTADDASGYVALHTCVDAKKMTVKWQVAVNGNLDLCATDYTGKYSMGTCYNSEMGMTLPDMMGNDRDWLAVFNLAAIEKAVAAGKTMTIGDSDVPVVDGRADTNPYVLYIPVPNSPHGVNVDPTGRYAICSGKLSPTCSVVDLEKVEAAFAGTIQPRDCVVAEPEVGLGPLHTAYDGRGNAYTSLFLDSAVVKWNIAKAVAGENPIVDKLDIHYQIGHINASNSETNRADGKWLISLNKFSKDRFLNVGPMHPENEQLIDISGEKMRIVHDSATHSEPHDAVIASLEPFKPKKRWERDDRKFEFERKLAAKHGVDLETANEVIREGNKVTVYMTSVAPNYGLTEIRVKKGDEVTVVQTNLDQVEDLSHGFCLSHHDINFGVAPNETVSATFTADKVGVYWFYCPWFCHALHLEMRGRFIVT
;
A
#
# COMPACT_ATOMS: atom_id res chain seq x y z
N MET A 1 26.66 55.98 46.38
CA MET A 1 27.45 54.94 47.09
C MET A 1 27.40 53.72 46.19
N GLY A 2 28.36 53.55 45.28
CA GLY A 2 29.60 52.79 45.52
C GLY A 2 29.22 51.31 45.62
N GLY A 3 29.52 50.41 44.69
CA GLY A 3 30.55 50.30 43.67
C GLY A 3 30.95 48.81 43.66
N GLN A 4 31.16 48.20 42.50
CA GLN A 4 32.19 47.18 42.23
C GLN A 4 31.99 46.57 40.84
N GLU A 5 32.90 46.95 39.95
CA GLU A 5 33.22 46.23 38.72
C GLU A 5 33.83 44.86 39.07
N LYS A 6 33.46 43.84 38.31
CA LYS A 6 34.31 42.68 38.03
C LYS A 6 34.24 42.37 36.54
N GLU A 7 35.40 42.46 35.91
CA GLU A 7 35.70 41.98 34.57
C GLU A 7 35.27 40.52 34.39
N GLN A 8 34.65 40.22 33.26
CA GLN A 8 34.55 38.88 32.70
C GLN A 8 35.31 38.86 31.38
N GLU A 9 36.35 38.03 31.34
CA GLU A 9 37.17 37.72 30.19
C GLU A 9 36.30 37.25 29.01
N ARG A 10 36.50 37.86 27.83
CA ARG A 10 35.97 37.33 26.56
C ARG A 10 36.91 36.25 26.05
N HIS A 11 36.47 35.01 26.13
CA HIS A 11 37.01 33.95 25.27
C HIS A 11 36.42 34.12 23.86
N GLU A 12 37.24 34.55 22.90
CA GLU A 12 36.92 34.45 21.47
C GLU A 12 37.01 32.99 21.04
N GLY A 13 35.88 32.28 21.09
CA GLY A 13 35.72 30.97 20.47
C GLY A 13 35.27 31.12 19.02
N LEU A 14 35.98 30.48 18.11
CA LEU A 14 35.61 30.35 16.69
C LEU A 14 34.15 29.89 16.54
N SER A 15 33.38 30.62 15.73
CA SER A 15 31.98 30.27 15.48
C SER A 15 31.89 29.11 14.49
N ARG A 16 30.84 28.28 14.59
CA ARG A 16 30.56 27.18 13.63
C ARG A 16 30.50 27.63 12.16
N ARG A 17 30.34 28.94 11.90
CA ARG A 17 30.37 29.52 10.54
C ARG A 17 31.78 29.61 9.94
N ASP A 18 32.83 29.57 10.77
CA ASP A 18 34.22 29.65 10.32
C ASP A 18 34.79 28.29 9.91
N MET A 19 34.23 27.18 10.44
CA MET A 19 34.63 25.80 10.06
C MET A 19 34.17 25.37 8.66
N LEU A 20 33.12 26.00 8.11
CA LEU A 20 32.56 25.64 6.80
C LEU A 20 33.32 26.23 5.60
N LYS A 21 34.37 27.03 5.84
CA LYS A 21 35.21 27.63 4.79
C LYS A 21 36.54 26.90 4.52
N MET A 22 36.84 25.82 5.27
CA MET A 22 38.13 25.10 5.18
C MET A 22 38.03 23.66 4.63
N GLY A 23 36.94 23.29 3.96
CA GLY A 23 36.72 21.94 3.42
C GLY A 23 36.92 21.80 1.91
N GLY A 24 37.70 22.68 1.26
CA GLY A 24 37.98 22.61 -0.17
C GLY A 24 39.47 22.47 -0.45
N LEU A 25 39.84 21.41 -1.19
CA LEU A 25 41.12 21.09 -1.87
C LEU A 25 42.00 19.98 -1.25
N GLY A 26 42.23 18.94 -2.07
CA GLY A 26 43.35 18.00 -2.02
C GLY A 26 42.93 16.61 -1.54
N GLY A 27 43.15 15.49 -2.25
CA GLY A 27 43.94 15.21 -3.43
C GLY A 27 44.10 13.68 -3.52
N ILE A 28 44.14 13.18 -4.74
CA ILE A 28 44.19 11.76 -5.15
C ILE A 28 45.48 11.07 -4.67
N ALA A 29 45.38 9.82 -4.19
CA ALA A 29 46.49 8.87 -4.23
C ALA A 29 45.95 7.44 -4.46
N LEU A 30 46.19 6.92 -5.67
CA LEU A 30 46.11 5.51 -6.03
C LEU A 30 47.27 4.74 -5.39
N THR A 31 46.98 3.60 -4.78
CA THR A 31 47.92 2.45 -4.74
C THR A 31 47.17 1.16 -4.96
N ALA A 32 47.41 0.55 -6.11
CA ALA A 32 46.98 -0.79 -6.48
C ALA A 32 47.94 -1.85 -5.89
N THR A 33 47.41 -2.90 -5.26
CA THR A 33 48.13 -4.19 -5.18
C THR A 33 47.15 -5.37 -5.21
N SER A 34 47.25 -6.15 -6.29
CA SER A 34 47.01 -7.59 -6.47
C SER A 34 45.79 -8.28 -5.85
N MET A 35 44.91 -8.72 -6.76
CA MET A 35 43.95 -9.82 -6.60
C MET A 35 44.65 -11.19 -6.57
N VAL A 36 44.37 -12.01 -5.55
CA VAL A 36 44.36 -13.49 -5.65
C VAL A 36 43.28 -14.07 -4.73
N GLY A 37 42.23 -14.62 -5.34
CA GLY A 37 41.55 -15.88 -5.01
C GLY A 37 41.13 -16.19 -3.56
N GLY A 38 39.82 -16.11 -3.32
CA GLY A 38 39.14 -16.78 -2.21
C GLY A 38 37.69 -16.31 -2.08
N ALA A 39 36.76 -17.00 -2.75
CA ALA A 39 35.33 -16.79 -2.53
C ALA A 39 34.97 -17.31 -1.13
N ALA A 40 35.06 -16.45 -0.13
CA ALA A 40 34.42 -16.64 1.16
C ALA A 40 33.05 -15.97 1.10
N SER A 41 31.99 -16.76 1.24
CA SER A 41 30.67 -16.25 1.59
C SER A 41 30.80 -15.31 2.79
N PRO A 42 30.09 -14.18 2.85
CA PRO A 42 30.05 -13.41 4.08
C PRO A 42 29.46 -14.32 5.15
N ALA A 43 30.26 -14.64 6.16
CA ALA A 43 29.75 -15.23 7.37
C ALA A 43 28.65 -14.29 7.90
N LEU A 44 27.44 -14.84 8.09
CA LEU A 44 26.36 -14.20 8.83
C LEU A 44 26.94 -13.80 10.19
N GLY A 45 27.12 -12.49 10.38
CA GLY A 45 27.67 -11.96 11.63
C GLY A 45 26.80 -12.35 12.81
N GLU A 46 27.45 -12.80 13.88
CA GLU A 46 26.90 -12.83 15.23
C GLU A 46 26.26 -11.47 15.56
N GLY A 47 25.14 -11.50 16.28
CA GLY A 47 24.19 -10.39 16.44
C GLY A 47 24.84 -9.02 16.67
N ALA A 48 24.52 -8.08 15.78
CA ALA A 48 24.71 -6.66 16.07
C ALA A 48 23.87 -6.31 17.32
N GLY A 49 24.43 -5.49 18.21
CA GLY A 49 23.76 -5.09 19.46
C GLY A 49 22.42 -4.37 19.23
N GLU A 50 21.70 -4.12 20.33
CA GLU A 50 20.42 -3.42 20.39
C GLU A 50 20.37 -2.20 19.44
N LEU A 51 19.43 -2.20 18.49
CA LEU A 51 19.22 -1.07 17.59
C LEU A 51 18.58 0.12 18.34
N ASP A 52 18.93 1.33 17.92
CA ASP A 52 18.28 2.56 18.40
C ASP A 52 17.16 2.94 17.42
N ALA A 53 15.99 3.29 17.96
CA ALA A 53 14.85 3.77 17.17
C ALA A 53 14.79 5.30 17.08
N HIS A 54 15.66 6.01 17.79
CA HIS A 54 15.67 7.47 17.78
C HIS A 54 16.30 8.03 16.49
N VAL A 55 15.57 8.91 15.81
CA VAL A 55 16.07 9.70 14.67
C VAL A 55 16.05 11.19 15.04
N PRO A 56 17.20 11.80 15.39
CA PRO A 56 17.26 13.18 15.84
C PRO A 56 17.05 14.19 14.70
N PRO A 57 16.79 15.48 15.02
CA PRO A 57 16.68 16.53 14.02
C PRO A 57 17.93 16.63 13.13
N GLY A 58 17.74 16.56 11.80
CA GLY A 58 18.81 16.60 10.81
C GLY A 58 19.24 15.23 10.28
N GLU A 59 18.75 14.15 10.86
CA GLU A 59 18.96 12.78 10.38
C GLU A 59 17.73 12.24 9.65
N LEU A 60 17.94 11.20 8.84
CA LEU A 60 16.92 10.57 8.00
C LEU A 60 16.66 9.14 8.49
N ASP A 61 15.42 8.70 8.31
CA ASP A 61 15.01 7.31 8.45
C ASP A 61 15.76 6.41 7.46
N GLU A 62 15.92 5.12 7.80
CA GLU A 62 16.64 4.12 7.00
C GLU A 62 15.73 3.33 6.04
N TYR A 63 14.41 3.39 6.25
CA TYR A 63 13.40 2.67 5.47
C TYR A 63 12.20 3.55 5.20
N TYR A 64 11.54 3.27 4.07
CA TYR A 64 10.14 3.63 3.91
C TYR A 64 9.26 2.53 4.47
N GLY A 65 8.25 2.93 5.23
CA GLY A 65 7.09 2.12 5.53
C GLY A 65 5.91 2.52 4.66
N PHE A 66 5.17 1.56 4.12
CA PHE A 66 3.91 1.80 3.40
C PHE A 66 2.76 1.08 4.09
N TRP A 67 1.85 1.86 4.67
CA TRP A 67 0.76 1.39 5.51
C TRP A 67 -0.56 1.53 4.77
N SER A 68 -1.41 0.52 4.89
CA SER A 68 -2.83 0.71 4.67
C SER A 68 -3.41 1.75 5.64
N GLY A 69 -4.42 2.48 5.22
CA GLY A 69 -5.17 3.43 6.06
C GLY A 69 -6.47 2.84 6.61
N GLY A 70 -6.70 1.54 6.45
CA GLY A 70 -7.95 0.89 6.83
C GLY A 70 -9.16 1.59 6.23
N GLN A 71 -10.16 1.83 7.09
CA GLN A 71 -11.43 2.43 6.71
C GLN A 71 -11.32 3.93 6.38
N SER A 72 -10.15 4.54 6.57
CA SER A 72 -9.92 5.90 6.07
C SER A 72 -9.70 5.95 4.57
N GLY A 73 -9.48 4.81 3.90
CA GLY A 73 -9.37 4.69 2.45
C GLY A 73 -8.10 5.29 1.82
N GLU A 74 -7.11 5.68 2.63
CA GLU A 74 -5.83 6.26 2.19
C GLU A 74 -4.68 5.25 2.32
N VAL A 75 -3.49 5.61 1.83
CA VAL A 75 -2.23 4.93 2.17
C VAL A 75 -1.32 5.90 2.90
N ARG A 76 -0.51 5.41 3.83
CA ARG A 76 0.42 6.23 4.62
C ARG A 76 1.86 5.81 4.33
N ILE A 77 2.71 6.80 4.13
CA ILE A 77 4.16 6.61 4.00
C ILE A 77 4.79 7.01 5.32
N MET A 78 5.50 6.09 5.92
CA MET A 78 6.16 6.19 7.22
C MET A 78 7.67 6.21 7.05
N GLY A 79 8.39 6.86 7.97
CA GLY A 79 9.84 6.70 8.13
C GLY A 79 10.12 5.71 9.26
N LEU A 80 11.04 4.76 9.06
CA LEU A 80 11.55 3.89 10.13
C LEU A 80 13.06 4.08 10.36
N PRO A 81 13.52 4.06 11.63
CA PRO A 81 12.77 3.59 12.80
C PRO A 81 11.99 4.67 13.57
N SER A 82 11.89 5.92 13.07
CA SER A 82 11.23 7.00 13.81
C SER A 82 9.71 6.84 13.98
N MET A 83 9.07 6.00 13.15
CA MET A 83 7.63 5.77 13.08
C MET A 83 6.81 7.03 12.74
N ARG A 84 7.43 8.04 12.12
CA ARG A 84 6.75 9.29 11.72
C ARG A 84 6.00 9.11 10.41
N VAL A 85 4.78 9.63 10.33
CA VAL A 85 4.03 9.78 9.07
C VAL A 85 4.69 10.87 8.23
N LEU A 86 5.24 10.50 7.07
CA LEU A 86 5.88 11.42 6.11
C LEU A 86 4.89 11.96 5.08
N LYS A 87 3.97 11.12 4.60
CA LYS A 87 2.94 11.51 3.62
C LYS A 87 1.69 10.65 3.79
N ARG A 88 0.52 11.25 3.56
CA ARG A 88 -0.73 10.53 3.32
C ARG A 88 -1.02 10.61 1.83
N VAL A 89 -1.28 9.48 1.20
CA VAL A 89 -1.60 9.34 -0.21
C VAL A 89 -3.09 9.05 -0.31
N PRO A 90 -3.92 10.01 -0.76
CA PRO A 90 -5.33 9.75 -1.01
C PRO A 90 -5.48 8.67 -2.08
N VAL A 91 -6.37 7.70 -1.84
CA VAL A 91 -6.61 6.59 -2.76
C VAL A 91 -8.10 6.48 -3.08
N PHE A 92 -8.88 6.02 -2.10
CA PHE A 92 -10.31 5.79 -2.24
C PHE A 92 -11.16 6.81 -1.47
N ASN A 93 -10.52 7.56 -0.59
CA ASN A 93 -11.13 8.61 0.20
C ASN A 93 -11.20 9.93 -0.55
N PHE A 94 -12.18 10.77 -0.21
CA PHE A 94 -12.07 12.19 -0.52
C PHE A 94 -10.99 12.83 0.35
N ASP A 95 -10.15 13.66 -0.25
CA ASP A 95 -9.15 14.43 0.47
C ASP A 95 -9.32 15.92 0.17
N CYS A 96 -9.59 16.69 1.23
CA CYS A 96 -9.72 18.13 1.15
C CYS A 96 -8.37 18.83 1.06
N THR A 97 -7.24 18.14 1.24
CA THR A 97 -5.91 18.71 1.11
C THR A 97 -5.57 18.85 -0.39
N PHE A 98 -5.20 17.76 -1.04
CA PHE A 98 -4.80 17.77 -2.44
C PHE A 98 -5.99 17.87 -3.42
N GLY A 99 -7.22 17.76 -2.93
CA GLY A 99 -8.44 17.81 -3.74
C GLY A 99 -8.74 16.48 -4.42
N HIS A 100 -8.35 15.35 -3.81
CA HIS A 100 -8.68 14.02 -4.33
C HIS A 100 -10.19 13.79 -4.27
N GLY A 101 -10.78 13.47 -5.42
CA GLY A 101 -12.22 13.43 -5.66
C GLY A 101 -12.85 14.78 -6.02
N VAL A 102 -12.10 15.89 -5.98
CA VAL A 102 -12.56 17.22 -6.42
C VAL A 102 -11.98 17.56 -7.80
N THR A 103 -10.69 17.27 -8.03
CA THR A 103 -10.02 17.53 -9.30
C THR A 103 -10.54 16.61 -10.40
N ASN A 104 -10.48 17.06 -11.65
CA ASN A 104 -11.03 16.30 -12.78
C ASN A 104 -10.34 14.94 -12.95
N PHE A 105 -9.02 14.89 -12.78
CA PHE A 105 -8.25 13.65 -12.82
C PHE A 105 -8.73 12.64 -11.75
N THR A 106 -8.81 13.08 -10.49
CA THR A 106 -9.13 12.18 -9.37
C THR A 106 -10.63 11.82 -9.30
N LYS A 107 -11.52 12.71 -9.74
CA LYS A 107 -12.94 12.38 -10.01
C LYS A 107 -13.07 11.23 -11.00
N GLY A 108 -12.26 11.26 -12.06
CA GLY A 108 -12.18 10.17 -13.03
C GLY A 108 -11.71 8.86 -12.41
N LEU A 109 -10.68 8.91 -11.55
CA LEU A 109 -10.18 7.72 -10.84
C LEU A 109 -11.23 7.11 -9.89
N LEU A 110 -11.93 7.93 -9.12
CA LEU A 110 -12.90 7.45 -8.14
C LEU A 110 -14.22 6.96 -8.75
N ASN A 111 -14.52 7.37 -9.99
CA ASN A 111 -15.73 6.98 -10.72
C ASN A 111 -17.02 7.20 -9.90
N GLY A 112 -17.09 8.31 -9.17
CA GLY A 112 -18.25 8.69 -8.35
C GLY A 112 -18.36 8.00 -6.98
N ARG A 113 -17.41 7.15 -6.59
CA ARG A 113 -17.38 6.52 -5.26
C ARG A 113 -16.66 7.40 -4.24
N GLY A 114 -17.16 7.42 -3.00
CA GLY A 114 -16.67 8.33 -1.95
C GLY A 114 -16.10 7.71 -0.69
N THR A 115 -16.10 6.39 -0.62
CA THR A 115 -15.61 5.61 0.52
C THR A 115 -14.71 4.51 0.01
N GLY A 116 -13.86 3.98 0.88
CA GLY A 116 -13.06 2.80 0.62
C GLY A 116 -12.47 2.26 1.90
N ASP A 117 -11.96 1.04 1.81
CA ASP A 117 -11.37 0.31 2.92
C ASP A 117 -10.08 -0.38 2.44
N THR A 118 -8.95 0.27 2.71
CA THR A 118 -7.62 -0.21 2.29
C THR A 118 -7.12 -1.27 3.25
N HIS A 119 -6.77 -2.46 2.76
CA HIS A 119 -6.22 -3.52 3.61
C HIS A 119 -4.75 -3.80 3.35
N HIS A 120 -4.43 -4.28 2.14
CA HIS A 120 -3.14 -4.84 1.80
C HIS A 120 -2.41 -3.91 0.84
N PHE A 121 -1.30 -3.33 1.30
CA PHE A 121 -0.42 -2.57 0.44
C PHE A 121 0.78 -3.43 0.08
N HIS A 122 1.03 -3.64 -1.22
CA HIS A 122 2.23 -4.34 -1.67
C HIS A 122 2.97 -3.55 -2.74
N LEU A 123 4.29 -3.60 -2.68
CA LEU A 123 5.18 -2.99 -3.66
C LEU A 123 5.29 -3.87 -4.91
N SER A 124 5.67 -3.28 -6.04
CA SER A 124 6.10 -4.04 -7.21
C SER A 124 7.48 -4.66 -7.01
N TYR A 125 7.69 -5.79 -7.70
CA TYR A 125 8.87 -6.62 -7.56
C TYR A 125 9.59 -6.81 -8.91
N LYS A 126 10.89 -7.05 -8.79
CA LYS A 126 11.75 -7.58 -9.84
C LYS A 126 12.73 -8.57 -9.22
N ASP A 127 12.79 -9.79 -9.76
CA ASP A 127 13.70 -10.84 -9.28
C ASP A 127 13.58 -11.11 -7.77
N GLY A 128 12.35 -11.06 -7.23
CA GLY A 128 12.07 -11.30 -5.81
C GLY A 128 12.44 -10.15 -4.86
N PHE A 129 12.81 -8.98 -5.37
CA PHE A 129 13.08 -7.78 -4.56
C PHE A 129 12.27 -6.58 -5.06
N TYR A 130 12.05 -5.58 -4.21
CA TYR A 130 11.29 -4.38 -4.58
C TYR A 130 11.98 -3.60 -5.70
N ASP A 131 11.21 -3.13 -6.67
CA ASP A 131 11.75 -2.38 -7.83
C ASP A 131 11.51 -0.86 -7.75
N GLY A 132 10.72 -0.41 -6.77
CA GLY A 132 10.45 1.01 -6.50
C GLY A 132 9.58 1.70 -7.54
N GLN A 133 8.89 0.97 -8.43
CA GLN A 133 8.05 1.57 -9.48
C GLN A 133 6.62 1.88 -9.00
N TYR A 134 5.95 0.90 -8.41
CA TYR A 134 4.55 0.98 -8.03
C TYR A 134 4.28 0.38 -6.64
N GLY A 135 3.24 0.89 -6.00
CA GLY A 135 2.52 0.22 -4.92
C GLY A 135 1.11 -0.13 -5.38
N PHE A 136 0.53 -1.18 -4.81
CA PHE A 136 -0.83 -1.61 -5.07
C PHE A 136 -1.59 -1.75 -3.76
N VAL A 137 -2.85 -1.33 -3.74
CA VAL A 137 -3.71 -1.46 -2.58
C VAL A 137 -5.15 -1.76 -2.99
N ASN A 138 -5.78 -2.70 -2.30
CA ASN A 138 -7.17 -3.06 -2.52
C ASN A 138 -8.14 -2.09 -1.86
N ASP A 139 -9.37 -2.10 -2.35
CA ASP A 139 -10.53 -1.60 -1.62
C ASP A 139 -11.50 -2.75 -1.36
N LYS A 140 -11.58 -3.17 -0.09
CA LYS A 140 -12.50 -4.22 0.34
C LYS A 140 -13.96 -3.83 0.18
N ALA A 141 -14.28 -2.55 0.42
CA ALA A 141 -15.65 -2.07 0.46
C ALA A 141 -16.35 -2.05 -0.90
N GLN A 142 -15.63 -1.72 -1.98
CA GLN A 142 -16.24 -1.51 -3.31
C GLN A 142 -15.68 -2.43 -4.40
N GLY A 143 -14.78 -3.36 -4.07
CA GLY A 143 -14.23 -4.29 -5.05
C GLY A 143 -13.31 -3.61 -6.07
N ARG A 144 -12.32 -2.85 -5.60
CA ARG A 144 -11.38 -2.11 -6.48
C ARG A 144 -9.93 -2.43 -6.15
N LEU A 145 -9.04 -2.15 -7.10
CA LEU A 145 -7.60 -2.15 -6.91
C LEU A 145 -7.04 -0.81 -7.39
N ALA A 146 -6.25 -0.15 -6.54
CA ALA A 146 -5.52 1.05 -6.90
C ALA A 146 -4.04 0.76 -7.12
N ARG A 147 -3.43 1.58 -7.97
CA ARG A 147 -1.98 1.66 -8.13
C ARG A 147 -1.50 3.05 -7.73
N ILE A 148 -0.41 3.07 -6.97
CA ILE A 148 0.33 4.25 -6.57
C ILE A 148 1.66 4.24 -7.32
N ARG A 149 1.97 5.34 -7.99
CA ARG A 149 3.28 5.59 -8.58
C ARG A 149 4.25 6.07 -7.51
N LEU A 150 5.36 5.37 -7.32
CA LEU A 150 6.31 5.66 -6.25
C LEU A 150 7.33 6.74 -6.60
N ASP A 151 7.43 7.12 -7.88
CA ASP A 151 8.23 8.27 -8.30
C ASP A 151 7.61 9.61 -7.88
N PHE A 152 6.29 9.66 -7.62
CA PHE A 152 5.62 10.85 -7.08
C PHE A 152 4.87 10.58 -5.77
N MET A 153 4.74 9.32 -5.37
CA MET A 153 3.92 8.87 -4.25
C MET A 153 2.45 9.31 -4.41
N GLU A 154 1.87 9.02 -5.58
CA GLU A 154 0.51 9.46 -5.96
C GLU A 154 -0.28 8.30 -6.59
N THR A 155 -1.57 8.23 -6.27
CA THR A 155 -2.49 7.31 -6.94
C THR A 155 -2.64 7.71 -8.39
N ASP A 156 -2.38 6.77 -9.31
CA ASP A 156 -2.36 7.07 -10.74
C ASP A 156 -3.39 6.26 -11.55
N ALA A 157 -3.91 5.17 -10.98
CA ALA A 157 -4.90 4.33 -11.60
C ALA A 157 -5.74 3.60 -10.54
N ILE A 158 -7.03 3.42 -10.84
CA ILE A 158 -7.96 2.58 -10.07
C ILE A 158 -8.71 1.73 -11.08
N VAL A 159 -8.85 0.44 -10.82
CA VAL A 159 -9.65 -0.49 -11.61
C VAL A 159 -10.72 -1.11 -10.75
N GLU A 160 -11.94 -1.18 -11.28
CA GLU A 160 -13.04 -1.94 -10.66
C GLU A 160 -12.89 -3.42 -11.01
N LEU A 161 -13.04 -4.30 -10.02
CA LEU A 161 -12.99 -5.74 -10.20
C LEU A 161 -14.42 -6.26 -10.38
N PRO A 162 -14.83 -6.63 -11.61
CA PRO A 162 -16.20 -7.03 -11.87
C PRO A 162 -16.52 -8.31 -11.09
N ASN A 163 -17.77 -8.42 -10.62
CA ASN A 163 -18.28 -9.58 -9.91
C ASN A 163 -17.54 -9.91 -8.59
N CYS A 164 -16.72 -8.99 -8.06
CA CYS A 164 -16.03 -9.16 -6.77
C CYS A 164 -16.72 -8.37 -5.65
N GLN A 165 -16.97 -9.02 -4.52
CA GLN A 165 -17.38 -8.37 -3.28
C GLN A 165 -16.38 -8.72 -2.16
N GLY A 166 -16.03 -7.72 -1.35
CA GLY A 166 -15.06 -7.91 -0.27
C GLY A 166 -13.65 -8.19 -0.81
N THR A 167 -13.15 -7.42 -1.79
CA THR A 167 -11.78 -7.65 -2.30
C THR A 167 -10.78 -7.50 -1.18
N HIS A 168 -10.24 -8.61 -0.68
CA HIS A 168 -9.44 -8.63 0.54
C HIS A 168 -7.96 -8.83 0.21
N GLY A 169 -7.45 -10.07 0.22
CA GLY A 169 -6.07 -10.38 -0.12
C GLY A 169 -5.70 -9.93 -1.52
N ILE A 170 -4.64 -9.13 -1.65
CA ILE A 170 -3.99 -8.86 -2.93
C ILE A 170 -2.51 -9.17 -2.83
N PHE A 171 -1.89 -9.57 -3.94
CA PHE A 171 -0.44 -9.71 -4.00
C PHE A 171 0.06 -9.58 -5.44
N PRO A 172 1.05 -8.73 -5.75
CA PRO A 172 1.67 -8.69 -7.06
C PRO A 172 2.59 -9.90 -7.29
N SER A 173 2.83 -10.24 -8.55
CA SER A 173 3.84 -11.23 -8.91
C SER A 173 5.23 -10.79 -8.43
N ARG A 174 5.93 -11.66 -7.67
CA ARG A 174 7.31 -11.44 -7.19
C ARG A 174 8.39 -11.69 -8.26
N HIS A 175 8.10 -12.57 -9.21
CA HIS A 175 9.05 -12.97 -10.27
C HIS A 175 9.28 -11.81 -11.25
N ASP A 176 8.23 -11.45 -11.98
CA ASP A 176 8.18 -10.29 -12.86
C ASP A 176 6.90 -9.49 -12.62
N LEU A 177 6.99 -8.15 -12.67
CA LEU A 177 5.82 -7.26 -12.57
C LEU A 177 4.95 -7.33 -13.83
N LEU A 178 4.23 -8.44 -13.98
CA LEU A 178 3.24 -8.68 -15.02
C LEU A 178 1.83 -8.48 -14.47
N ASN A 179 1.53 -9.07 -13.31
CA ASN A 179 0.17 -9.16 -12.80
C ASN A 179 0.08 -8.84 -11.30
N VAL A 180 -1.11 -8.39 -10.88
CA VAL A 180 -1.56 -8.33 -9.48
C VAL A 180 -2.72 -9.29 -9.32
N TYR A 181 -2.66 -10.11 -8.29
CA TYR A 181 -3.70 -11.08 -7.97
C TYR A 181 -4.56 -10.56 -6.83
N CYS A 182 -5.88 -10.73 -6.93
CA CYS A 182 -6.85 -10.19 -5.97
C CYS A 182 -7.92 -11.23 -5.63
N ASN A 183 -8.21 -11.40 -4.35
CA ASN A 183 -9.22 -12.32 -3.85
C ASN A 183 -10.51 -11.58 -3.47
N SER A 184 -11.67 -12.06 -3.94
CA SER A 184 -12.95 -11.65 -3.36
C SER A 184 -13.29 -12.53 -2.16
N GLU A 185 -13.48 -11.92 -1.00
CA GLU A 185 -13.78 -12.62 0.26
C GLU A 185 -15.21 -13.14 0.33
N PHE A 186 -16.15 -12.43 -0.28
CA PHE A 186 -17.55 -12.80 -0.20
C PHE A 186 -17.94 -13.54 -1.47
N ALA A 187 -18.35 -14.80 -1.31
CA ALA A 187 -18.97 -15.53 -2.39
C ALA A 187 -20.33 -14.91 -2.72
N THR A 188 -20.65 -14.77 -4.00
CA THR A 188 -21.91 -14.17 -4.47
C THR A 188 -22.52 -15.00 -5.59
N PRO A 189 -23.84 -14.92 -5.83
CA PRO A 189 -24.45 -15.65 -6.94
C PRO A 189 -23.79 -15.30 -8.28
N ILE A 190 -23.52 -16.29 -9.13
CA ILE A 190 -23.04 -16.06 -10.51
C ILE A 190 -24.00 -15.11 -11.27
N ASN A 191 -25.31 -15.21 -11.02
CA ASN A 191 -26.29 -14.26 -11.51
C ASN A 191 -26.87 -13.46 -10.34
N ASN A 192 -26.20 -12.37 -9.97
CA ASN A 192 -26.54 -11.58 -8.80
C ASN A 192 -27.68 -10.57 -9.07
N ASN A 193 -28.87 -11.09 -9.37
CA ASN A 193 -30.09 -10.29 -9.64
C ASN A 193 -31.12 -10.33 -8.50
N GLY A 194 -30.77 -10.98 -7.38
CA GLY A 194 -31.63 -11.15 -6.20
C GLY A 194 -32.65 -12.30 -6.27
N LEU A 195 -32.83 -12.96 -7.42
CA LEU A 195 -33.81 -14.04 -7.56
C LEU A 195 -33.32 -15.39 -7.03
N THR A 196 -32.00 -15.58 -6.94
CA THR A 196 -31.36 -16.81 -6.45
C THR A 196 -30.64 -16.58 -5.11
N ALA A 197 -31.06 -15.58 -4.34
CA ALA A 197 -30.40 -15.21 -3.09
C ALA A 197 -30.43 -16.35 -2.05
N ASP A 198 -31.51 -17.14 -2.02
CA ASP A 198 -31.67 -18.24 -1.05
C ASP A 198 -30.91 -19.53 -1.42
N ASP A 199 -30.31 -19.60 -2.62
CA ASP A 199 -29.54 -20.75 -3.09
C ASP A 199 -28.03 -20.49 -3.04
N ALA A 200 -27.45 -20.68 -1.85
CA ALA A 200 -26.02 -20.51 -1.61
C ALA A 200 -25.13 -21.46 -2.45
N SER A 201 -25.69 -22.55 -3.01
CA SER A 201 -24.91 -23.48 -3.85
C SER A 201 -24.45 -22.85 -5.18
N GLY A 202 -25.13 -21.79 -5.62
CA GLY A 202 -24.76 -21.01 -6.81
C GLY A 202 -23.78 -19.87 -6.54
N TYR A 203 -23.31 -19.71 -5.29
CA TYR A 203 -22.42 -18.62 -4.90
C TYR A 203 -20.97 -18.99 -5.23
N VAL A 204 -20.19 -18.01 -5.70
CA VAL A 204 -18.77 -18.18 -6.00
C VAL A 204 -17.97 -16.97 -5.52
N ALA A 205 -16.78 -17.25 -4.99
CA ALA A 205 -15.71 -16.28 -4.88
C ALA A 205 -14.81 -16.35 -6.14
N LEU A 206 -14.13 -15.25 -6.43
CA LEU A 206 -13.29 -15.07 -7.61
C LEU A 206 -11.86 -14.70 -7.21
N HIS A 207 -10.90 -15.43 -7.75
CA HIS A 207 -9.50 -15.04 -7.79
C HIS A 207 -9.24 -14.28 -9.10
N THR A 208 -8.85 -13.02 -9.01
CA THR A 208 -8.79 -12.09 -10.14
C THR A 208 -7.35 -11.74 -10.49
N CYS A 209 -7.02 -11.77 -11.78
CA CYS A 209 -5.72 -11.34 -12.30
C CYS A 209 -5.85 -9.99 -13.02
N VAL A 210 -5.08 -9.02 -12.57
CA VAL A 210 -5.02 -7.66 -13.15
C VAL A 210 -3.66 -7.46 -13.81
N ASP A 211 -3.62 -6.92 -15.03
CA ASP A 211 -2.38 -6.45 -15.64
C ASP A 211 -1.83 -5.26 -14.82
N ALA A 212 -0.66 -5.43 -14.21
CA ALA A 212 -0.12 -4.46 -13.26
C ALA A 212 0.20 -3.09 -13.91
N LYS A 213 0.48 -3.06 -15.21
CA LYS A 213 0.89 -1.86 -15.95
C LYS A 213 -0.30 -1.18 -16.62
N LYS A 214 -1.22 -1.96 -17.18
CA LYS A 214 -2.43 -1.44 -17.84
C LYS A 214 -3.56 -1.15 -16.86
N MET A 215 -3.53 -1.76 -15.67
CA MET A 215 -4.62 -1.70 -14.69
C MET A 215 -5.95 -2.13 -15.30
N THR A 216 -5.92 -3.27 -15.98
CA THR A 216 -7.08 -3.90 -16.63
C THR A 216 -7.19 -5.35 -16.16
N VAL A 217 -8.40 -5.80 -15.86
CA VAL A 217 -8.64 -7.20 -15.48
C VAL A 217 -8.39 -8.11 -16.69
N LYS A 218 -7.54 -9.13 -16.53
CA LYS A 218 -7.17 -10.09 -17.59
C LYS A 218 -8.11 -11.30 -17.60
N TRP A 219 -8.35 -11.87 -16.42
CA TRP A 219 -9.16 -13.06 -16.22
C TRP A 219 -9.52 -13.23 -14.74
N GLN A 220 -10.50 -14.09 -14.47
CA GLN A 220 -10.87 -14.52 -13.12
C GLN A 220 -10.94 -16.05 -13.04
N VAL A 221 -10.87 -16.60 -11.83
CA VAL A 221 -11.08 -18.02 -11.53
C VAL A 221 -12.15 -18.15 -10.45
N ALA A 222 -13.23 -18.86 -10.77
CA ALA A 222 -14.24 -19.23 -9.77
C ALA A 222 -13.74 -20.40 -8.92
N VAL A 223 -13.88 -20.31 -7.60
CA VAL A 223 -13.37 -21.30 -6.64
C VAL A 223 -14.48 -21.88 -5.77
N ASN A 224 -14.19 -23.03 -5.15
CA ASN A 224 -14.97 -23.52 -4.02
C ASN A 224 -14.67 -22.68 -2.78
N GLY A 225 -15.65 -22.59 -1.87
CA GLY A 225 -15.50 -21.80 -0.65
C GLY A 225 -15.31 -20.32 -0.96
N ASN A 226 -14.59 -19.63 -0.07
CA ASN A 226 -14.22 -18.24 -0.25
C ASN A 226 -12.70 -18.03 -0.34
N LEU A 227 -12.25 -16.77 -0.41
CA LEU A 227 -10.84 -16.41 -0.47
C LEU A 227 -10.50 -15.25 0.45
N ASP A 228 -9.53 -15.45 1.33
CA ASP A 228 -9.08 -14.49 2.32
C ASP A 228 -7.78 -13.81 1.83
N LEU A 229 -6.62 -14.16 2.39
CA LEU A 229 -5.33 -13.57 2.03
C LEU A 229 -4.82 -14.08 0.68
N CYS A 230 -3.93 -13.31 0.05
CA CYS A 230 -3.31 -13.67 -1.22
C CYS A 230 -1.78 -13.68 -1.09
N ALA A 231 -1.11 -14.57 -1.82
CA ALA A 231 0.35 -14.58 -1.96
C ALA A 231 0.78 -15.11 -3.33
N THR A 232 2.01 -14.81 -3.74
CA THR A 232 2.63 -15.35 -4.96
C THR A 232 3.93 -16.09 -4.63
N ASP A 233 4.30 -17.08 -5.42
CA ASP A 233 5.63 -17.68 -5.31
C ASP A 233 6.71 -16.75 -5.89
N TYR A 234 7.99 -17.16 -5.76
CA TYR A 234 9.11 -16.43 -6.35
C TYR A 234 9.40 -16.83 -7.80
N THR A 235 8.71 -17.85 -8.33
CA THR A 235 8.99 -18.41 -9.67
C THR A 235 7.98 -18.01 -10.74
N GLY A 236 6.89 -17.34 -10.35
CA GLY A 236 5.82 -16.93 -11.26
C GLY A 236 4.92 -18.09 -11.70
N LYS A 237 5.05 -19.27 -11.07
CA LYS A 237 4.22 -20.44 -11.38
C LYS A 237 2.87 -20.38 -10.66
N TYR A 238 2.88 -19.86 -9.44
CA TYR A 238 1.74 -20.00 -8.53
C TYR A 238 1.37 -18.68 -7.85
N SER A 239 0.06 -18.44 -7.77
CA SER A 239 -0.52 -17.58 -6.74
C SER A 239 -1.37 -18.44 -5.80
N MET A 240 -1.77 -17.90 -4.66
CA MET A 240 -2.48 -18.67 -3.64
C MET A 240 -3.48 -17.79 -2.89
N GLY A 241 -4.48 -18.42 -2.29
CA GLY A 241 -5.32 -17.78 -1.29
C GLY A 241 -5.86 -18.74 -0.25
N THR A 242 -5.89 -18.30 1.01
CA THR A 242 -6.53 -19.05 2.10
C THR A 242 -8.03 -18.99 1.95
N CYS A 243 -8.73 -20.05 2.38
CA CYS A 243 -10.18 -20.10 2.45
C CYS A 243 -10.55 -20.33 3.91
N TYR A 244 -11.48 -19.55 4.46
CA TYR A 244 -11.96 -19.76 5.82
C TYR A 244 -13.40 -20.29 5.88
N ASN A 245 -14.10 -20.28 4.74
CA ASN A 245 -15.50 -20.66 4.63
C ASN A 245 -15.65 -21.70 3.50
N SER A 246 -14.99 -22.85 3.65
CA SER A 246 -15.14 -23.98 2.73
C SER A 246 -16.56 -24.55 2.74
N GLU A 247 -17.29 -24.33 3.84
CA GLU A 247 -18.67 -24.73 4.09
C GLU A 247 -19.68 -23.97 3.23
N MET A 248 -19.31 -22.80 2.70
CA MET A 248 -20.24 -21.84 2.13
C MET A 248 -21.34 -21.43 3.13
N GLY A 249 -20.98 -21.36 4.41
CA GLY A 249 -21.85 -20.95 5.50
C GLY A 249 -22.25 -19.48 5.39
N MET A 250 -23.51 -19.18 5.70
CA MET A 250 -24.05 -17.81 5.70
C MET A 250 -24.12 -17.21 7.12
N THR A 251 -23.90 -18.03 8.14
CA THR A 251 -23.86 -17.62 9.54
C THR A 251 -22.53 -18.04 10.17
N LEU A 252 -22.13 -17.36 11.26
CA LEU A 252 -20.88 -17.65 11.95
C LEU A 252 -20.73 -19.14 12.34
N PRO A 253 -21.73 -19.82 12.95
CA PRO A 253 -21.62 -21.25 13.22
C PRO A 253 -21.41 -22.12 11.98
N ASP A 254 -22.02 -21.76 10.85
CA ASP A 254 -21.88 -22.53 9.61
C ASP A 254 -20.47 -22.38 9.02
N MET A 255 -19.88 -21.19 9.11
CA MET A 255 -18.51 -20.90 8.63
C MET A 255 -17.40 -21.49 9.50
N MET A 256 -17.74 -22.20 10.59
CA MET A 256 -16.80 -22.81 11.53
C MET A 256 -17.07 -24.32 11.67
N GLY A 257 -17.83 -24.89 10.74
CA GLY A 257 -18.35 -26.24 10.85
C GLY A 257 -17.32 -27.33 10.51
N ASN A 258 -16.38 -27.04 9.62
CA ASN A 258 -15.33 -27.95 9.19
C ASN A 258 -14.11 -27.85 10.10
N ASP A 259 -13.44 -28.98 10.35
CA ASP A 259 -12.16 -29.00 11.10
C ASP A 259 -10.98 -28.42 10.29
N ARG A 260 -11.12 -28.41 8.96
CA ARG A 260 -10.14 -27.90 8.00
C ARG A 260 -10.86 -27.27 6.82
N ASP A 261 -10.34 -26.12 6.43
CA ASP A 261 -10.57 -25.53 5.12
C ASP A 261 -9.36 -25.86 4.24
N TRP A 262 -8.90 -24.91 3.43
CA TRP A 262 -7.77 -25.10 2.55
C TRP A 262 -6.97 -23.84 2.25
N LEU A 263 -5.75 -24.06 1.76
CA LEU A 263 -5.04 -23.14 0.89
C LEU A 263 -5.38 -23.51 -0.57
N ALA A 264 -5.99 -22.59 -1.31
CA ALA A 264 -6.15 -22.71 -2.76
C ALA A 264 -4.88 -22.23 -3.45
N VAL A 265 -4.26 -23.09 -4.27
CA VAL A 265 -3.07 -22.76 -5.08
C VAL A 265 -3.46 -22.73 -6.55
N PHE A 266 -3.16 -21.62 -7.23
CA PHE A 266 -3.55 -21.36 -8.61
C PHE A 266 -2.37 -21.59 -9.57
N ASN A 267 -2.52 -22.50 -10.53
CA ASN A 267 -1.54 -22.75 -11.58
C ASN A 267 -1.69 -21.73 -12.71
N LEU A 268 -0.85 -20.70 -12.67
CA LEU A 268 -0.97 -19.53 -13.55
C LEU A 268 -0.83 -19.89 -15.02
N ALA A 269 0.12 -20.76 -15.37
CA ALA A 269 0.35 -21.18 -16.75
C ALA A 269 -0.84 -22.00 -17.31
N ALA A 270 -1.45 -22.86 -16.49
CA ALA A 270 -2.62 -23.63 -16.90
C ALA A 270 -3.86 -22.73 -17.11
N ILE A 271 -4.06 -21.74 -16.23
CA ILE A 271 -5.14 -20.75 -16.32
C ILE A 271 -4.96 -19.90 -17.58
N GLU A 272 -3.78 -19.32 -17.81
CA GLU A 272 -3.52 -18.51 -18.99
C GLU A 272 -3.69 -19.31 -20.30
N LYS A 273 -3.30 -20.59 -20.30
CA LYS A 273 -3.55 -21.50 -21.42
C LYS A 273 -5.05 -21.75 -21.65
N ALA A 274 -5.86 -21.88 -20.59
CA ALA A 274 -7.31 -22.06 -20.71
C ALA A 274 -7.99 -20.80 -21.27
N VAL A 275 -7.59 -19.62 -20.78
CA VAL A 275 -8.07 -18.33 -21.27
C VAL A 275 -7.72 -18.15 -22.75
N ALA A 276 -6.46 -18.40 -23.15
CA ALA A 276 -6.05 -18.31 -24.54
C ALA A 276 -6.77 -19.32 -25.46
N ALA A 277 -7.20 -20.46 -24.92
CA ALA A 277 -7.99 -21.46 -25.64
C ALA A 277 -9.51 -21.20 -25.63
N GLY A 278 -9.98 -20.12 -25.01
CA GLY A 278 -11.40 -19.80 -24.87
C GLY A 278 -12.19 -20.78 -23.99
N LYS A 279 -11.51 -21.52 -23.09
CA LYS A 279 -12.14 -22.45 -22.14
C LYS A 279 -12.63 -21.71 -20.89
N THR A 280 -13.51 -20.75 -21.12
CA THR A 280 -13.94 -19.77 -20.12
C THR A 280 -15.45 -19.55 -20.21
N MET A 281 -16.02 -19.01 -19.14
CA MET A 281 -17.35 -18.42 -19.12
C MET A 281 -17.26 -16.92 -18.85
N THR A 282 -18.38 -16.21 -18.95
CA THR A 282 -18.53 -14.83 -18.45
C THR A 282 -19.53 -14.82 -17.30
N ILE A 283 -19.44 -13.81 -16.43
CA ILE A 283 -20.33 -13.64 -15.28
C ILE A 283 -20.95 -12.24 -15.34
N GLY A 284 -22.27 -12.16 -15.17
CA GLY A 284 -23.02 -10.92 -15.27
C GLY A 284 -22.84 -10.24 -16.63
N ASP A 285 -22.70 -8.91 -16.61
CA ASP A 285 -22.52 -8.08 -17.80
C ASP A 285 -21.03 -7.88 -18.17
N SER A 286 -20.11 -8.59 -17.51
CA SER A 286 -18.67 -8.46 -17.75
C SER A 286 -18.17 -9.43 -18.81
N ASP A 287 -17.41 -8.91 -19.77
CA ASP A 287 -16.70 -9.70 -20.79
C ASP A 287 -15.39 -10.32 -20.27
N VAL A 288 -15.06 -10.14 -18.99
CA VAL A 288 -13.84 -10.73 -18.40
C VAL A 288 -13.95 -12.26 -18.42
N PRO A 289 -12.96 -12.97 -18.99
CA PRO A 289 -12.98 -14.43 -19.04
C PRO A 289 -12.82 -15.03 -17.64
N VAL A 290 -13.73 -15.93 -17.29
CA VAL A 290 -13.72 -16.67 -16.02
C VAL A 290 -13.43 -18.15 -16.28
N VAL A 291 -12.39 -18.68 -15.64
CA VAL A 291 -12.10 -20.13 -15.62
C VAL A 291 -12.80 -20.76 -14.43
N ASP A 292 -13.44 -21.92 -14.62
CA ASP A 292 -14.06 -22.67 -13.53
C ASP A 292 -13.02 -23.58 -12.84
N GLY A 293 -12.62 -23.21 -11.63
CA GLY A 293 -11.66 -23.93 -10.78
C GLY A 293 -12.31 -24.76 -9.68
N ARG A 294 -13.62 -25.00 -9.73
CA ARG A 294 -14.40 -25.65 -8.66
C ARG A 294 -14.41 -27.16 -8.69
N ALA A 295 -14.07 -27.80 -9.81
CA ALA A 295 -14.02 -29.25 -9.85
C ALA A 295 -12.93 -29.78 -8.89
N ASP A 296 -13.23 -30.82 -8.11
CA ASP A 296 -12.32 -31.40 -7.10
C ASP A 296 -10.93 -31.74 -7.66
N THR A 297 -10.87 -32.13 -8.94
CA THR A 297 -9.63 -32.35 -9.68
C THR A 297 -9.65 -31.53 -10.96
N ASN A 298 -8.80 -30.53 -11.04
CA ASN A 298 -8.64 -29.69 -12.21
C ASN A 298 -7.19 -29.17 -12.31
N PRO A 299 -6.72 -28.75 -13.50
CA PRO A 299 -5.34 -28.29 -13.66
C PRO A 299 -5.11 -26.84 -13.22
N TYR A 300 -6.14 -26.13 -12.75
CA TYR A 300 -6.11 -24.69 -12.47
C TYR A 300 -5.94 -24.38 -10.98
N VAL A 301 -6.63 -25.11 -10.10
CA VAL A 301 -6.67 -24.87 -8.66
C VAL A 301 -6.42 -26.19 -7.91
N LEU A 302 -5.45 -26.16 -6.99
CA LEU A 302 -5.18 -27.23 -6.04
C LEU A 302 -5.62 -26.79 -4.65
N TYR A 303 -6.50 -27.55 -4.00
CA TYR A 303 -6.96 -27.27 -2.65
C TYR A 303 -6.17 -28.12 -1.64
N ILE A 304 -5.28 -27.48 -0.88
CA ILE A 304 -4.44 -28.13 0.15
C ILE A 304 -5.13 -27.98 1.51
N PRO A 305 -5.62 -29.06 2.14
CA PRO A 305 -6.35 -28.94 3.40
C PRO A 305 -5.48 -28.38 4.54
N VAL A 306 -5.96 -27.36 5.26
CA VAL A 306 -5.27 -26.75 6.42
C VAL A 306 -6.28 -26.37 7.53
N PRO A 307 -5.92 -26.50 8.82
CA PRO A 307 -6.78 -26.13 9.95
C PRO A 307 -6.60 -24.67 10.38
N ASN A 308 -7.58 -23.98 10.95
CA ASN A 308 -9.03 -24.08 10.72
C ASN A 308 -9.52 -22.63 10.56
N SER A 309 -10.29 -22.35 9.52
CA SER A 309 -10.60 -21.00 9.07
C SER A 309 -9.32 -20.17 8.88
N PRO A 310 -8.27 -20.70 8.20
CA PRO A 310 -6.96 -20.08 8.10
C PRO A 310 -7.06 -18.65 7.59
N HIS A 311 -6.15 -17.79 8.06
CA HIS A 311 -6.15 -16.37 7.70
C HIS A 311 -4.95 -16.02 6.82
N GLY A 312 -3.79 -15.73 7.41
CA GLY A 312 -2.57 -15.40 6.69
C GLY A 312 -2.04 -16.55 5.83
N VAL A 313 -1.58 -16.22 4.63
CA VAL A 313 -0.61 -17.03 3.90
C VAL A 313 0.60 -16.17 3.52
N ASN A 314 1.78 -16.58 3.97
CA ASN A 314 3.01 -15.84 3.78
C ASN A 314 4.07 -16.79 3.19
N VAL A 315 4.83 -16.34 2.19
CA VAL A 315 5.89 -17.14 1.57
C VAL A 315 7.23 -16.68 2.13
N ASP A 316 8.04 -17.62 2.61
CA ASP A 316 9.33 -17.31 3.23
C ASP A 316 10.35 -16.72 2.22
N PRO A 317 11.40 -16.02 2.69
CA PRO A 317 12.39 -15.38 1.83
C PRO A 317 13.16 -16.33 0.89
N THR A 318 13.23 -17.63 1.21
CA THR A 318 13.84 -18.63 0.31
C THR A 318 12.93 -19.01 -0.85
N GLY A 319 11.63 -18.68 -0.75
CA GLY A 319 10.62 -19.03 -1.73
C GLY A 319 10.18 -20.49 -1.70
N ARG A 320 10.57 -21.26 -0.68
CA ARG A 320 10.28 -22.69 -0.58
C ARG A 320 8.99 -22.98 0.17
N TYR A 321 8.73 -22.25 1.25
CA TYR A 321 7.64 -22.54 2.17
C TYR A 321 6.58 -21.44 2.15
N ALA A 322 5.33 -21.85 1.93
CA ALA A 322 4.16 -21.04 2.25
C ALA A 322 3.64 -21.43 3.63
N ILE A 323 3.46 -20.46 4.51
CA ILE A 323 2.98 -20.66 5.89
C ILE A 323 1.55 -20.15 5.98
N CYS A 324 0.61 -21.05 6.24
CA CYS A 324 -0.79 -20.71 6.53
C CYS A 324 -1.01 -20.60 8.04
N SER A 325 -1.53 -19.46 8.49
CA SER A 325 -1.79 -19.21 9.91
C SER A 325 -3.20 -19.67 10.27
N GLY A 326 -3.31 -20.58 11.24
CA GLY A 326 -4.49 -21.40 11.44
C GLY A 326 -5.67 -20.73 12.14
N LYS A 327 -5.60 -19.45 12.54
CA LYS A 327 -6.65 -18.66 13.21
C LYS A 327 -7.37 -19.37 14.36
N LEU A 328 -8.37 -20.19 14.08
CA LEU A 328 -9.10 -20.96 15.09
C LEU A 328 -8.27 -22.15 15.60
N SER A 329 -7.43 -22.72 14.74
CA SER A 329 -6.41 -23.68 15.12
C SER A 329 -5.19 -22.95 15.69
N PRO A 330 -4.61 -23.39 16.82
CA PRO A 330 -3.43 -22.76 17.41
C PRO A 330 -2.11 -23.08 16.65
N THR A 331 -2.20 -23.40 15.36
CA THR A 331 -1.11 -23.93 14.54
C THR A 331 -0.79 -23.06 13.33
N CYS A 332 0.40 -23.23 12.77
CA CYS A 332 0.74 -22.77 11.42
C CYS A 332 1.03 -23.97 10.51
N SER A 333 0.39 -24.09 9.36
CA SER A 333 0.72 -25.15 8.38
C SER A 333 1.84 -24.70 7.45
N VAL A 334 2.94 -25.46 7.40
CA VAL A 334 4.10 -25.20 6.53
C VAL A 334 3.96 -26.03 5.26
N VAL A 335 3.67 -25.38 4.14
CA VAL A 335 3.49 -25.98 2.81
C VAL A 335 4.78 -25.86 2.01
N ASP A 336 5.35 -26.98 1.56
CA ASP A 336 6.53 -27.02 0.68
C ASP A 336 6.12 -26.82 -0.78
N LEU A 337 6.42 -25.66 -1.35
CA LEU A 337 6.05 -25.27 -2.71
C LEU A 337 6.71 -26.14 -3.78
N GLU A 338 7.84 -26.79 -3.49
CA GLU A 338 8.48 -27.73 -4.41
C GLU A 338 7.62 -28.98 -4.68
N LYS A 339 6.69 -29.31 -3.77
CA LYS A 339 5.79 -30.46 -3.90
C LYS A 339 4.50 -30.16 -4.67
N VAL A 340 4.17 -28.88 -4.89
CA VAL A 340 2.91 -28.46 -5.52
C VAL A 340 2.75 -29.02 -6.92
N GLU A 341 3.82 -29.06 -7.71
CA GLU A 341 3.80 -29.62 -9.07
C GLU A 341 3.43 -31.11 -9.07
N ALA A 342 4.00 -31.88 -8.12
CA ALA A 342 3.70 -33.29 -7.93
C ALA A 342 2.23 -33.53 -7.52
N ALA A 343 1.67 -32.64 -6.70
CA ALA A 343 0.27 -32.70 -6.27
C ALA A 343 -0.70 -32.37 -7.42
N PHE A 344 -0.40 -31.35 -8.24
CA PHE A 344 -1.17 -31.08 -9.47
C PHE A 344 -1.10 -32.25 -10.46
N ALA A 345 0.03 -32.95 -10.53
CA ALA A 345 0.18 -34.15 -11.36
C ALA A 345 -0.54 -35.40 -10.78
N GLY A 346 -1.11 -35.31 -9.57
CA GLY A 346 -1.76 -36.43 -8.89
C GLY A 346 -0.80 -37.52 -8.40
N THR A 347 0.50 -37.23 -8.35
CA THR A 347 1.53 -38.19 -7.89
C THR A 347 1.64 -38.26 -6.37
N ILE A 348 1.20 -37.21 -5.68
CA ILE A 348 1.02 -37.14 -4.22
C ILE A 348 -0.35 -36.53 -3.93
N GLN A 349 -0.86 -36.71 -2.71
CA GLN A 349 -2.08 -36.04 -2.28
C GLN A 349 -1.81 -34.56 -1.96
N PRO A 350 -2.78 -33.64 -2.11
CA PRO A 350 -2.58 -32.22 -1.78
C PRO A 350 -2.03 -32.00 -0.36
N ARG A 351 -2.48 -32.79 0.61
CA ARG A 351 -2.03 -32.70 2.00
C ARG A 351 -0.56 -33.10 2.20
N ASP A 352 0.03 -33.89 1.30
CA ASP A 352 1.45 -34.30 1.37
C ASP A 352 2.40 -33.11 1.11
N CYS A 353 1.88 -31.98 0.62
CA CYS A 353 2.59 -30.70 0.54
C CYS A 353 2.83 -30.08 1.92
N VAL A 354 2.04 -30.41 2.94
CA VAL A 354 2.21 -29.89 4.32
C VAL A 354 3.29 -30.70 5.02
N VAL A 355 4.45 -30.06 5.26
CA VAL A 355 5.64 -30.71 5.82
C VAL A 355 5.83 -30.48 7.32
N ALA A 356 5.15 -29.49 7.89
CA ALA A 356 5.07 -29.27 9.33
C ALA A 356 3.76 -28.56 9.68
N GLU A 357 3.29 -28.74 10.92
CA GLU A 357 2.13 -28.03 11.45
C GLU A 357 2.33 -27.73 12.95
N PRO A 358 3.34 -26.90 13.31
CA PRO A 358 3.63 -26.61 14.71
C PRO A 358 2.50 -25.85 15.39
N GLU A 359 2.25 -26.19 16.66
CA GLU A 359 1.45 -25.39 17.58
C GLU A 359 2.28 -24.17 18.03
N VAL A 360 1.75 -22.97 17.82
CA VAL A 360 2.46 -21.71 18.02
C VAL A 360 1.79 -20.81 19.08
N GLY A 361 0.51 -21.03 19.38
CA GLY A 361 -0.25 -20.29 20.39
C GLY A 361 -1.66 -19.97 19.91
N LEU A 362 -2.45 -19.24 20.73
CA LEU A 362 -3.87 -18.99 20.43
C LEU A 362 -4.06 -17.84 19.44
N GLY A 363 -4.80 -18.10 18.37
CA GLY A 363 -5.17 -17.10 17.37
C GLY A 363 -4.06 -16.71 16.38
N PRO A 364 -3.31 -17.65 15.75
CA PRO A 364 -2.28 -17.30 14.78
C PRO A 364 -2.90 -16.66 13.53
N LEU A 365 -2.54 -15.42 13.20
CA LEU A 365 -3.13 -14.69 12.07
C LEU A 365 -2.17 -14.47 10.89
N HIS A 366 -0.95 -13.96 11.12
CA HIS A 366 0.00 -13.65 10.05
C HIS A 366 1.43 -14.00 10.44
N THR A 367 2.29 -14.22 9.44
CA THR A 367 3.70 -14.58 9.66
C THR A 367 4.66 -13.71 8.84
N ALA A 368 5.70 -13.19 9.49
CA ALA A 368 6.81 -12.45 8.88
C ALA A 368 8.15 -13.18 9.10
N TYR A 369 9.22 -12.71 8.46
CA TYR A 369 10.51 -13.43 8.40
C TYR A 369 11.71 -12.52 8.59
N ASP A 370 12.78 -13.08 9.17
CA ASP A 370 14.04 -12.35 9.40
C ASP A 370 15.18 -12.67 8.42
N GLY A 371 14.95 -13.53 7.43
CA GLY A 371 15.99 -13.99 6.51
C GLY A 371 17.02 -14.96 7.12
N ARG A 372 16.85 -15.36 8.39
CA ARG A 372 17.75 -16.28 9.12
C ARG A 372 17.09 -17.62 9.44
N GLY A 373 15.98 -17.92 8.76
CA GLY A 373 15.20 -19.16 8.93
C GLY A 373 14.19 -19.12 10.08
N ASN A 374 13.98 -17.96 10.72
CA ASN A 374 12.91 -17.80 11.71
C ASN A 374 11.68 -17.13 11.10
N ALA A 375 10.52 -17.56 11.59
CA ALA A 375 9.22 -17.00 11.36
C ALA A 375 8.73 -16.29 12.63
N TYR A 376 7.97 -15.21 12.45
CA TYR A 376 7.39 -14.39 13.51
C TYR A 376 5.90 -14.36 13.28
N THR A 377 5.13 -15.04 14.12
CA THR A 377 3.68 -15.19 13.94
C THR A 377 2.93 -14.34 14.96
N SER A 378 1.91 -13.61 14.50
CA SER A 378 1.00 -12.85 15.34
C SER A 378 -0.02 -13.78 16.00
N LEU A 379 -0.21 -13.66 17.32
CA LEU A 379 -1.17 -14.43 18.11
C LEU A 379 -2.23 -13.50 18.70
N PHE A 380 -3.39 -13.42 18.05
CA PHE A 380 -4.44 -12.45 18.37
C PHE A 380 -4.99 -12.62 19.79
N LEU A 381 -5.32 -13.87 20.18
CA LEU A 381 -5.95 -14.18 21.46
C LEU A 381 -4.94 -14.13 22.61
N ASP A 382 -3.75 -14.68 22.39
CA ASP A 382 -2.65 -14.57 23.36
C ASP A 382 -2.12 -13.13 23.47
N SER A 383 -2.43 -12.26 22.51
CA SER A 383 -1.90 -10.90 22.42
C SER A 383 -0.38 -10.89 22.42
N ALA A 384 0.24 -11.72 21.57
CA ALA A 384 1.69 -11.91 21.53
C ALA A 384 2.22 -12.08 20.10
N VAL A 385 3.52 -11.88 19.94
CA VAL A 385 4.29 -12.37 18.80
C VAL A 385 5.07 -13.60 19.24
N VAL A 386 5.06 -14.65 18.44
CA VAL A 386 5.89 -15.85 18.65
C VAL A 386 6.94 -15.97 17.56
N LYS A 387 8.21 -16.04 17.95
CA LYS A 387 9.35 -16.33 17.09
C LYS A 387 9.60 -17.83 17.11
N TRP A 388 9.66 -18.46 15.94
CA TRP A 388 9.90 -19.90 15.81
C TRP A 388 10.75 -20.23 14.58
N ASN A 389 11.44 -21.37 14.59
CA ASN A 389 12.35 -21.77 13.52
C ASN A 389 11.71 -22.78 12.57
N ILE A 390 11.73 -22.49 11.27
CA ILE A 390 11.04 -23.29 10.25
C ILE A 390 11.70 -24.67 10.11
N ALA A 391 13.03 -24.73 10.08
CA ALA A 391 13.76 -25.99 9.90
C ALA A 391 13.54 -26.95 11.07
N LYS A 392 13.52 -26.44 12.31
CA LYS A 392 13.16 -27.23 13.50
C LYS A 392 11.74 -27.78 13.42
N ALA A 393 10.78 -26.97 12.96
CA ALA A 393 9.40 -27.42 12.79
C ALA A 393 9.31 -28.58 11.78
N VAL A 394 10.01 -28.47 10.64
CA VAL A 394 10.08 -29.52 9.61
C VAL A 394 10.80 -30.78 10.11
N ALA A 395 11.79 -30.63 10.98
CA ALA A 395 12.47 -31.76 11.62
C ALA A 395 11.63 -32.45 12.72
N GLY A 396 10.47 -31.89 13.08
CA GLY A 396 9.65 -32.39 14.20
C GLY A 396 10.21 -32.07 15.59
N GLU A 397 11.11 -31.10 15.67
CA GLU A 397 11.68 -30.59 16.93
C GLU A 397 10.83 -29.44 17.49
N ASN A 398 11.04 -29.04 18.75
CA ASN A 398 10.41 -27.84 19.30
C ASN A 398 10.91 -26.59 18.54
N PRO A 399 10.04 -25.89 17.79
CA PRO A 399 10.49 -24.80 16.95
C PRO A 399 10.46 -23.44 17.66
N ILE A 400 9.81 -23.32 18.81
CA ILE A 400 9.63 -22.04 19.51
C ILE A 400 10.97 -21.51 20.04
N VAL A 401 11.28 -20.27 19.70
CA VAL A 401 12.53 -19.57 20.07
C VAL A 401 12.26 -18.48 21.10
N ASP A 402 11.22 -17.69 20.90
CA ASP A 402 10.88 -16.56 21.77
C ASP A 402 9.38 -16.23 21.69
N LYS A 403 8.83 -15.61 22.73
CA LYS A 403 7.46 -15.09 22.74
C LYS A 403 7.46 -13.73 23.43
N LEU A 404 6.84 -12.75 22.79
CA LEU A 404 6.79 -11.35 23.24
C LEU A 404 5.35 -10.90 23.34
N ASP A 405 4.95 -10.43 24.52
CA ASP A 405 3.62 -9.84 24.71
C ASP A 405 3.52 -8.50 23.96
N ILE A 406 2.40 -8.30 23.25
CA ILE A 406 2.06 -7.07 22.54
C ILE A 406 0.80 -6.43 23.10
N HIS A 407 0.54 -5.19 22.68
CA HIS A 407 -0.45 -4.33 23.33
C HIS A 407 -1.40 -3.67 22.32
N TYR A 408 -2.59 -4.20 22.04
CA TYR A 408 -3.08 -5.55 22.32
C TYR A 408 -3.82 -6.10 21.09
N GLN A 409 -3.96 -7.43 21.02
CA GLN A 409 -4.63 -8.13 19.92
C GLN A 409 -4.01 -7.74 18.56
N ILE A 410 -2.90 -8.37 18.25
CA ILE A 410 -2.17 -8.17 16.99
C ILE A 410 -2.95 -8.75 15.82
N GLY A 411 -3.10 -7.97 14.75
CA GLY A 411 -3.55 -8.44 13.44
C GLY A 411 -2.35 -8.89 12.61
N HIS A 412 -2.05 -8.15 11.55
CA HIS A 412 -0.83 -8.37 10.77
C HIS A 412 0.44 -8.05 11.56
N ILE A 413 1.50 -8.68 11.06
CA ILE A 413 2.88 -8.44 11.43
C ILE A 413 3.71 -8.43 10.14
N ASN A 414 4.68 -7.53 10.03
CA ASN A 414 5.62 -7.54 8.91
C ASN A 414 7.01 -7.12 9.36
N ALA A 415 8.05 -7.54 8.64
CA ALA A 415 9.44 -7.21 8.96
C ALA A 415 10.13 -6.51 7.79
N SER A 416 11.23 -5.80 8.07
CA SER A 416 12.01 -5.09 7.07
C SER A 416 12.48 -6.02 5.94
N ASN A 417 12.03 -5.72 4.72
CA ASN A 417 12.23 -6.50 3.50
C ASN A 417 11.71 -7.96 3.57
N SER A 418 10.83 -8.30 4.52
CA SER A 418 10.35 -9.67 4.80
C SER A 418 9.68 -10.36 3.61
N GLU A 419 9.00 -9.60 2.75
CA GLU A 419 8.30 -10.14 1.58
C GLU A 419 9.20 -10.36 0.37
N THR A 420 10.51 -10.22 0.55
CA THR A 420 11.54 -10.32 -0.50
C THR A 420 12.55 -11.42 -0.18
N ASN A 421 13.37 -11.78 -1.17
CA ASN A 421 14.54 -12.63 -0.98
C ASN A 421 15.71 -11.93 -0.26
N ARG A 422 15.51 -10.72 0.26
CA ARG A 422 16.49 -9.91 1.00
C ARG A 422 15.97 -9.45 2.36
N ALA A 423 15.11 -10.24 3.02
CA ALA A 423 14.74 -10.01 4.40
C ALA A 423 16.00 -9.81 5.27
N ASP A 424 16.06 -8.68 5.99
CA ASP A 424 17.29 -8.28 6.71
C ASP A 424 17.22 -8.54 8.21
N GLY A 425 16.02 -8.81 8.73
CA GLY A 425 15.79 -9.17 10.12
C GLY A 425 16.21 -8.11 11.12
N LYS A 426 16.04 -6.83 10.80
CA LYS A 426 16.31 -5.71 11.72
C LYS A 426 15.08 -5.24 12.48
N TRP A 427 14.00 -4.92 11.76
CA TRP A 427 12.79 -4.33 12.31
C TRP A 427 11.57 -5.21 12.03
N LEU A 428 10.67 -5.26 12.99
CA LEU A 428 9.38 -5.93 12.91
C LEU A 428 8.31 -4.95 13.41
N ILE A 429 7.18 -4.84 12.70
CA ILE A 429 6.03 -4.06 13.13
C ILE A 429 4.89 -5.00 13.49
N SER A 430 4.29 -4.80 14.68
CA SER A 430 3.00 -5.40 15.05
C SER A 430 1.87 -4.38 14.92
N LEU A 431 0.83 -4.70 14.15
CA LEU A 431 -0.35 -3.83 13.96
C LEU A 431 -1.47 -4.28 14.91
N ASN A 432 -1.58 -3.63 16.08
CA ASN A 432 -2.44 -4.08 17.17
C ASN A 432 -3.80 -3.34 17.18
N LYS A 433 -4.88 -4.11 17.35
CA LYS A 433 -6.25 -3.66 17.12
C LYS A 433 -6.89 -2.95 18.32
N PHE A 434 -6.34 -3.11 19.52
CA PHE A 434 -6.84 -2.43 20.71
C PHE A 434 -5.70 -1.76 21.48
N SER A 435 -5.68 -0.43 21.51
CA SER A 435 -4.66 0.31 22.27
C SER A 435 -4.96 0.45 23.75
N LYS A 436 -6.21 0.29 24.20
CA LYS A 436 -6.62 0.34 25.62
C LYS A 436 -5.98 1.52 26.39
N ASP A 437 -5.04 1.23 27.28
CA ASP A 437 -4.38 2.15 28.21
C ASP A 437 -3.00 2.63 27.73
N ARG A 438 -2.59 2.29 26.50
CA ARG A 438 -1.27 2.64 25.95
C ARG A 438 -1.10 4.13 25.65
N PHE A 439 -2.20 4.85 25.45
CA PHE A 439 -2.19 6.28 25.12
C PHE A 439 -3.10 7.08 26.04
N LEU A 440 -2.96 8.41 26.00
CA LEU A 440 -3.92 9.31 26.66
C LEU A 440 -5.33 9.03 26.12
N ASN A 441 -6.31 9.06 27.02
CA ASN A 441 -7.71 8.86 26.65
C ASN A 441 -8.20 10.02 25.77
N VAL A 442 -8.65 9.68 24.55
CA VAL A 442 -9.16 10.62 23.53
C VAL A 442 -10.65 10.39 23.22
N GLY A 443 -11.37 9.68 24.08
CA GLY A 443 -12.78 9.36 23.94
C GLY A 443 -13.05 7.90 23.56
N PRO A 444 -14.32 7.55 23.25
CA PRO A 444 -14.73 6.15 23.04
C PRO A 444 -14.09 5.45 21.84
N MET A 445 -13.69 6.22 20.82
CA MET A 445 -12.97 5.71 19.65
C MET A 445 -11.47 5.84 19.91
N HIS A 446 -10.86 4.74 20.33
CA HIS A 446 -9.43 4.68 20.57
C HIS A 446 -8.66 4.63 19.24
N PRO A 447 -7.41 5.12 19.19
CA PRO A 447 -6.50 4.75 18.12
C PRO A 447 -6.11 3.27 18.22
N GLU A 448 -5.58 2.71 17.15
CA GLU A 448 -4.82 1.46 17.17
C GLU A 448 -3.42 1.68 17.77
N ASN A 449 -2.69 0.59 18.04
CA ASN A 449 -1.30 0.66 18.53
C ASN A 449 -0.36 -0.11 17.62
N GLU A 450 0.56 0.59 17.00
CA GLU A 450 1.61 -0.01 16.19
C GLU A 450 2.89 -0.07 17.01
N GLN A 451 3.40 -1.27 17.27
CA GLN A 451 4.63 -1.43 18.03
C GLN A 451 5.80 -1.81 17.13
N LEU A 452 6.84 -0.97 17.13
CA LEU A 452 8.11 -1.28 16.50
C LEU A 452 8.91 -2.18 17.43
N ILE A 453 9.40 -3.28 16.87
CA ILE A 453 10.13 -4.32 17.57
C ILE A 453 11.50 -4.49 16.90
N ASP A 454 12.56 -4.36 17.69
CA ASP A 454 13.92 -4.73 17.32
C ASP A 454 14.04 -6.25 17.30
N ILE A 455 14.40 -6.80 16.13
CA ILE A 455 14.61 -8.23 15.90
C ILE A 455 16.03 -8.53 15.37
N SER A 456 16.95 -7.56 15.48
CA SER A 456 18.34 -7.71 15.04
C SER A 456 19.13 -8.74 15.86
N GLY A 457 18.77 -8.89 17.14
CA GLY A 457 19.38 -9.83 18.07
C GLY A 457 18.64 -11.17 18.22
N GLU A 458 19.00 -11.92 19.27
CA GLU A 458 18.36 -13.21 19.57
C GLU A 458 16.94 -13.07 20.10
N LYS A 459 16.70 -12.07 20.96
CA LYS A 459 15.42 -11.77 21.62
C LYS A 459 14.72 -10.59 20.95
N MET A 460 13.40 -10.66 20.90
CA MET A 460 12.58 -9.56 20.41
C MET A 460 12.44 -8.46 21.48
N ARG A 461 12.49 -7.18 21.09
CA ARG A 461 12.36 -6.06 22.02
C ARG A 461 11.50 -4.95 21.44
N ILE A 462 10.39 -4.61 22.10
CA ILE A 462 9.58 -3.43 21.75
C ILE A 462 10.41 -2.17 22.04
N VAL A 463 10.50 -1.27 21.06
CA VAL A 463 11.25 0.00 21.17
C VAL A 463 10.36 1.23 21.01
N HIS A 464 9.15 1.09 20.45
CA HIS A 464 8.25 2.21 20.21
C HIS A 464 6.78 1.76 20.17
N ASP A 465 5.88 2.58 20.71
CA ASP A 465 4.43 2.49 20.53
C ASP A 465 3.97 3.73 19.73
N SER A 466 3.29 3.52 18.61
CA SER A 466 2.75 4.57 17.75
C SER A 466 1.21 4.49 17.70
N ALA A 467 0.54 5.58 18.07
CA ALA A 467 -0.90 5.69 17.94
C ALA A 467 -1.28 5.97 16.48
N THR A 468 -2.09 5.11 15.87
CA THR A 468 -2.57 5.31 14.51
C THR A 468 -4.09 5.38 14.42
N HIS A 469 -4.55 6.11 13.41
CA HIS A 469 -5.96 6.32 13.14
C HIS A 469 -6.46 5.27 12.15
N SER A 470 -7.71 4.81 12.28
CA SER A 470 -8.41 3.98 11.28
C SER A 470 -7.67 2.69 10.92
N GLU A 471 -7.57 1.79 11.90
CA GLU A 471 -7.21 0.38 11.77
C GLU A 471 -6.38 -0.01 10.53
N PRO A 472 -5.08 0.36 10.46
CA PRO A 472 -4.19 -0.22 9.47
C PRO A 472 -4.23 -1.75 9.56
N HIS A 473 -4.48 -2.39 8.42
CA HIS A 473 -4.58 -3.84 8.32
C HIS A 473 -3.21 -4.45 8.06
N ASP A 474 -2.49 -3.95 7.06
CA ASP A 474 -1.17 -4.41 6.65
C ASP A 474 -0.18 -3.26 6.40
N ALA A 475 1.11 -3.60 6.40
CA ALA A 475 2.22 -2.67 6.22
C ALA A 475 3.42 -3.35 5.55
N VAL A 476 4.11 -2.64 4.66
CA VAL A 476 5.38 -3.08 4.05
C VAL A 476 6.52 -2.16 4.47
N ILE A 477 7.63 -2.74 4.92
CA ILE A 477 8.85 -2.01 5.29
C ILE A 477 9.93 -2.31 4.26
N ALA A 478 10.39 -1.29 3.54
CA ALA A 478 11.31 -1.42 2.43
C ALA A 478 12.53 -0.50 2.58
N SER A 479 13.71 -1.06 2.31
CA SER A 479 14.96 -0.27 2.25
C SER A 479 14.87 0.84 1.20
N LEU A 480 15.61 1.94 1.37
CA LEU A 480 15.49 3.12 0.49
C LEU A 480 16.03 2.92 -0.94
N GLU A 481 16.94 1.95 -1.15
CA GLU A 481 17.68 1.74 -2.40
C GLU A 481 16.84 1.79 -3.70
N PRO A 482 15.68 1.10 -3.81
CA PRO A 482 14.92 1.06 -5.06
C PRO A 482 14.13 2.35 -5.33
N PHE A 483 13.93 3.22 -4.34
CA PHE A 483 13.05 4.38 -4.47
C PHE A 483 13.81 5.64 -4.89
N LYS A 484 13.30 6.32 -5.92
CA LYS A 484 13.85 7.58 -6.43
C LYS A 484 12.73 8.61 -6.67
N PRO A 485 12.03 9.06 -5.61
CA PRO A 485 10.95 10.03 -5.76
C PRO A 485 11.48 11.33 -6.38
N LYS A 486 10.73 11.85 -7.34
CA LYS A 486 10.99 13.11 -8.02
C LYS A 486 10.55 14.27 -7.13
N LYS A 487 11.29 15.37 -7.26
CA LYS A 487 11.07 16.61 -6.49
C LYS A 487 10.08 17.57 -7.16
N ARG A 488 9.83 17.40 -8.45
CA ARG A 488 8.97 18.25 -9.30
C ARG A 488 8.36 17.42 -10.42
N TRP A 489 7.22 17.85 -10.93
CA TRP A 489 6.59 17.23 -12.09
C TRP A 489 7.33 17.56 -13.38
N GLU A 490 7.23 16.63 -14.34
CA GLU A 490 7.59 16.90 -15.73
C GLU A 490 6.34 17.37 -16.48
N ARG A 491 6.46 18.39 -17.33
CA ARG A 491 5.32 19.03 -18.00
C ARG A 491 4.54 18.11 -18.95
N ASP A 492 5.14 17.00 -19.35
CA ASP A 492 4.54 15.98 -20.20
C ASP A 492 3.98 14.78 -19.41
N ASP A 493 3.98 14.80 -18.07
CA ASP A 493 3.46 13.67 -17.27
C ASP A 493 1.98 13.38 -17.61
N ARG A 494 1.62 12.10 -17.66
CA ARG A 494 0.28 11.64 -18.02
C ARG A 494 -0.83 12.12 -17.08
N LYS A 495 -0.52 12.45 -15.81
CA LYS A 495 -1.52 12.89 -14.81
C LYS A 495 -2.40 14.04 -15.32
N PHE A 496 -1.83 14.95 -16.11
CA PHE A 496 -2.51 16.13 -16.61
C PHE A 496 -2.56 16.19 -18.15
N GLU A 497 -2.67 15.02 -18.79
CA GLU A 497 -2.89 14.91 -20.23
C GLU A 497 -4.24 15.52 -20.65
N PHE A 498 -5.27 15.42 -19.80
CA PHE A 498 -6.59 16.04 -20.05
C PHE A 498 -6.45 17.55 -20.22
N GLU A 499 -5.76 18.21 -19.30
CA GLU A 499 -5.54 19.66 -19.31
C GLU A 499 -4.73 20.09 -20.53
N ARG A 500 -3.68 19.34 -20.91
CA ARG A 500 -2.90 19.61 -22.13
C ARG A 500 -3.76 19.49 -23.39
N LYS A 501 -4.62 18.47 -23.50
CA LYS A 501 -5.53 18.30 -24.64
C LYS A 501 -6.58 19.41 -24.70
N LEU A 502 -7.13 19.81 -23.55
CA LEU A 502 -8.09 20.90 -23.46
C LEU A 502 -7.44 22.23 -23.88
N ALA A 503 -6.21 22.50 -23.43
CA ALA A 503 -5.43 23.68 -23.83
C ALA A 503 -5.16 23.69 -25.34
N ALA A 504 -4.71 22.57 -25.91
CA ALA A 504 -4.48 22.43 -27.34
C ALA A 504 -5.76 22.65 -28.17
N LYS A 505 -6.91 22.13 -27.73
CA LYS A 505 -8.22 22.38 -28.37
C LYS A 505 -8.56 23.87 -28.41
N HIS A 506 -8.21 24.61 -27.35
CA HIS A 506 -8.46 26.05 -27.26
C HIS A 506 -7.33 26.91 -27.87
N GLY A 507 -6.24 26.30 -28.35
CA GLY A 507 -5.08 27.03 -28.88
C GLY A 507 -4.28 27.79 -27.80
N VAL A 508 -4.32 27.28 -26.56
CA VAL A 508 -3.75 27.92 -25.37
C VAL A 508 -2.47 27.19 -24.93
N ASP A 509 -1.47 27.95 -24.49
CA ASP A 509 -0.21 27.45 -23.94
C ASP A 509 -0.24 27.50 -22.40
N LEU A 510 -0.23 26.33 -21.74
CA LEU A 510 -0.43 26.23 -20.28
C LEU A 510 0.64 26.95 -19.46
N GLU A 511 1.81 27.18 -20.06
CA GLU A 511 2.98 27.80 -19.48
C GLU A 511 2.90 29.33 -19.47
N THR A 512 1.97 29.91 -20.24
CA THR A 512 1.80 31.37 -20.35
C THR A 512 0.35 31.84 -20.18
N ALA A 513 -0.61 30.91 -20.17
CA ALA A 513 -2.04 31.19 -20.21
C ALA A 513 -2.60 31.86 -18.95
N ASN A 514 -3.25 33.01 -19.16
CA ASN A 514 -4.02 33.72 -18.16
C ASN A 514 -5.27 34.32 -18.84
N GLU A 515 -6.21 33.45 -19.20
CA GLU A 515 -7.37 33.81 -20.03
C GLU A 515 -8.61 32.96 -19.75
N VAL A 516 -9.76 33.46 -20.20
CA VAL A 516 -11.08 32.82 -20.02
C VAL A 516 -11.70 32.54 -21.38
N ILE A 517 -11.90 31.26 -21.70
CA ILE A 517 -12.53 30.78 -22.93
C ILE A 517 -14.00 30.46 -22.66
N ARG A 518 -14.89 30.85 -23.57
CA ARG A 518 -16.34 30.59 -23.47
C ARG A 518 -16.86 29.82 -24.67
N GLU A 519 -17.51 28.70 -24.41
CA GLU A 519 -18.21 27.87 -25.40
C GLU A 519 -19.66 27.66 -24.92
N GLY A 520 -20.54 28.63 -25.20
CA GLY A 520 -21.91 28.62 -24.68
C GLY A 520 -21.95 28.85 -23.17
N ASN A 521 -22.50 27.89 -22.42
CA ASN A 521 -22.50 27.88 -20.95
C ASN A 521 -21.26 27.22 -20.34
N LYS A 522 -20.32 26.71 -21.16
CA LYS A 522 -19.05 26.17 -20.68
C LYS A 522 -18.00 27.25 -20.64
N VAL A 523 -17.35 27.41 -19.50
CA VAL A 523 -16.28 28.39 -19.30
C VAL A 523 -15.02 27.67 -18.85
N THR A 524 -13.94 27.80 -19.61
CA THR A 524 -12.62 27.29 -19.21
C THR A 524 -11.73 28.45 -18.83
N VAL A 525 -11.21 28.44 -17.62
CA VAL A 525 -10.28 29.44 -17.10
C VAL A 525 -8.90 28.83 -17.06
N TYR A 526 -7.95 29.38 -17.81
CA TYR A 526 -6.55 29.02 -17.71
C TYR A 526 -5.81 30.06 -16.89
N MET A 527 -5.04 29.62 -15.91
CA MET A 527 -4.33 30.51 -15.01
C MET A 527 -2.99 29.91 -14.58
N THR A 528 -1.92 30.66 -14.83
CA THR A 528 -0.60 30.36 -14.26
C THR A 528 -0.51 30.83 -12.81
N SER A 529 0.45 30.29 -12.07
CA SER A 529 0.82 30.75 -10.74
C SER A 529 2.34 30.71 -10.56
N VAL A 530 2.87 31.81 -10.03
CA VAL A 530 4.26 31.98 -9.56
C VAL A 530 4.16 32.77 -8.27
N ALA A 531 4.62 32.20 -7.16
CA ALA A 531 4.47 32.80 -5.84
C ALA A 531 4.97 34.27 -5.83
N PRO A 532 4.20 35.25 -5.29
CA PRO A 532 2.90 35.11 -4.60
C PRO A 532 1.68 35.47 -5.48
N ASN A 533 1.71 35.27 -6.80
CA ASN A 533 0.65 35.73 -7.69
C ASN A 533 -0.02 34.60 -8.47
N TYR A 534 -1.35 34.71 -8.57
CA TYR A 534 -2.08 34.14 -9.69
C TYR A 534 -1.96 35.06 -10.90
N GLY A 535 -1.90 34.50 -12.11
CA GLY A 535 -1.90 35.32 -13.32
C GLY A 535 -3.27 35.89 -13.69
N LEU A 536 -4.36 35.45 -13.04
CA LEU A 536 -5.67 36.13 -13.05
C LEU A 536 -6.08 36.55 -11.64
N THR A 537 -6.60 37.77 -11.51
CA THR A 537 -7.12 38.31 -10.24
C THR A 537 -8.64 38.53 -10.26
N GLU A 538 -9.27 38.38 -11.42
CA GLU A 538 -10.72 38.35 -11.60
C GLU A 538 -11.11 37.26 -12.61
N ILE A 539 -12.13 36.49 -12.28
CA ILE A 539 -12.83 35.56 -13.16
C ILE A 539 -14.30 35.97 -13.14
N ARG A 540 -14.91 36.23 -14.29
CA ARG A 540 -16.33 36.60 -14.40
C ARG A 540 -17.07 35.48 -15.11
N VAL A 541 -18.22 35.06 -14.60
CA VAL A 541 -19.08 34.01 -15.19
C VAL A 541 -20.54 34.35 -14.97
N LYS A 542 -21.45 33.62 -15.63
CA LYS A 542 -22.88 33.72 -15.40
C LYS A 542 -23.34 32.62 -14.46
N LYS A 543 -24.41 32.87 -13.71
CA LYS A 543 -25.07 31.81 -12.94
C LYS A 543 -25.46 30.66 -13.89
N GLY A 544 -25.09 29.44 -13.52
CA GLY A 544 -25.35 28.22 -14.28
C GLY A 544 -24.27 27.88 -15.32
N ASP A 545 -23.22 28.69 -15.46
CA ASP A 545 -22.05 28.30 -16.24
C ASP A 545 -21.39 27.05 -15.62
N GLU A 546 -21.03 26.08 -16.46
CA GLU A 546 -20.14 24.97 -16.11
C GLU A 546 -18.70 25.48 -16.25
N VAL A 547 -18.05 25.71 -15.13
CA VAL A 547 -16.73 26.33 -15.06
C VAL A 547 -15.66 25.27 -14.82
N THR A 548 -14.63 25.24 -15.66
CA THR A 548 -13.41 24.48 -15.45
C THR A 548 -12.27 25.45 -15.18
N VAL A 549 -11.71 25.41 -13.96
CA VAL A 549 -10.48 26.14 -13.64
C VAL A 549 -9.30 25.20 -13.89
N VAL A 550 -8.34 25.64 -14.69
CA VAL A 550 -7.09 24.95 -15.01
C VAL A 550 -5.95 25.81 -14.47
N GLN A 551 -5.27 25.35 -13.43
CA GLN A 551 -4.15 26.04 -12.82
C GLN A 551 -2.84 25.34 -13.14
N THR A 552 -1.84 26.10 -13.58
CA THR A 552 -0.46 25.63 -13.76
C THR A 552 0.47 26.32 -12.76
N ASN A 553 1.25 25.55 -12.00
CA ASN A 553 2.32 26.10 -11.16
C ASN A 553 3.64 26.12 -11.94
N LEU A 554 4.21 27.31 -12.12
CA LEU A 554 5.45 27.52 -12.88
C LEU A 554 6.70 27.65 -11.99
N ASP A 555 6.53 27.64 -10.68
CA ASP A 555 7.67 27.65 -9.77
C ASP A 555 8.55 26.43 -9.97
N GLN A 556 9.86 26.68 -9.94
CA GLN A 556 10.90 25.68 -10.18
C GLN A 556 11.54 25.17 -8.89
N VAL A 557 11.17 25.73 -7.74
CA VAL A 557 11.73 25.35 -6.44
C VAL A 557 10.99 24.13 -5.93
N GLU A 558 11.72 23.12 -5.43
CA GLU A 558 11.10 21.97 -4.77
C GLU A 558 10.31 22.40 -3.54
N ASP A 559 9.23 21.68 -3.22
CA ASP A 559 8.32 21.98 -2.09
C ASP A 559 7.55 23.32 -2.19
N LEU A 560 7.74 24.10 -3.27
CA LEU A 560 6.99 25.34 -3.50
C LEU A 560 5.62 25.04 -4.12
N SER A 561 4.76 24.43 -3.32
CA SER A 561 3.39 24.07 -3.70
C SER A 561 2.43 25.24 -3.59
N HIS A 562 1.50 25.31 -4.54
CA HIS A 562 0.36 26.23 -4.54
C HIS A 562 -0.93 25.45 -4.28
N GLY A 563 -2.06 26.15 -4.33
CA GLY A 563 -3.36 25.52 -4.49
C GLY A 563 -4.39 26.50 -5.04
N PHE A 564 -5.65 26.08 -5.04
CA PHE A 564 -6.81 26.90 -5.38
C PHE A 564 -7.97 26.51 -4.47
N CYS A 565 -8.42 27.43 -3.63
CA CYS A 565 -9.68 27.29 -2.91
C CYS A 565 -10.67 28.34 -3.41
N LEU A 566 -11.89 27.94 -3.73
CA LEU A 566 -13.00 28.85 -4.03
C LEU A 566 -14.03 28.83 -2.91
N SER A 567 -14.22 30.00 -2.30
CA SER A 567 -15.15 30.16 -1.17
C SER A 567 -16.57 29.74 -1.55
N HIS A 568 -17.21 28.91 -0.71
CA HIS A 568 -18.60 28.45 -0.83
C HIS A 568 -18.95 27.56 -2.04
N HIS A 569 -17.96 26.95 -2.71
CA HIS A 569 -18.15 26.09 -3.89
C HIS A 569 -17.62 24.65 -3.74
N ASP A 570 -17.15 24.25 -2.55
CA ASP A 570 -16.50 22.95 -2.30
C ASP A 570 -15.37 22.62 -3.29
N ILE A 571 -14.65 23.67 -3.71
CA ILE A 571 -13.45 23.55 -4.54
C ILE A 571 -12.24 23.90 -3.68
N ASN A 572 -11.40 22.90 -3.44
CA ASN A 572 -10.07 23.05 -2.88
C ASN A 572 -9.15 21.99 -3.50
N PHE A 573 -7.98 22.38 -3.97
CA PHE A 573 -6.94 21.46 -4.44
C PHE A 573 -5.54 22.08 -4.35
N GLY A 574 -4.52 21.22 -4.25
CA GLY A 574 -3.11 21.61 -4.31
C GLY A 574 -2.57 21.55 -5.75
N VAL A 575 -1.50 22.31 -6.03
CA VAL A 575 -0.78 22.30 -7.30
C VAL A 575 0.73 22.34 -7.02
N ALA A 576 1.39 21.19 -7.15
CA ALA A 576 2.82 21.05 -6.91
C ALA A 576 3.66 21.77 -7.99
N PRO A 577 4.96 22.02 -7.76
CA PRO A 577 5.85 22.59 -8.77
C PRO A 577 5.79 21.86 -10.12
N ASN A 578 5.65 22.61 -11.21
CA ASN A 578 5.45 22.15 -12.59
C ASN A 578 4.18 21.33 -12.85
N GLU A 579 3.27 21.21 -11.90
CA GLU A 579 1.99 20.52 -12.10
C GLU A 579 0.97 21.43 -12.79
N THR A 580 0.05 20.80 -13.54
CA THR A 580 -1.21 21.43 -13.94
C THR A 580 -2.36 20.63 -13.37
N VAL A 581 -3.31 21.30 -12.72
CA VAL A 581 -4.48 20.66 -12.09
C VAL A 581 -5.74 21.40 -12.54
N SER A 582 -6.82 20.66 -12.76
CA SER A 582 -8.12 21.27 -13.04
C SER A 582 -9.25 20.75 -12.16
N ALA A 583 -10.27 21.59 -11.97
CA ALA A 583 -11.53 21.21 -11.34
C ALA A 583 -12.70 21.86 -12.10
N THR A 584 -13.73 21.05 -12.37
CA THR A 584 -14.98 21.49 -13.01
C THR A 584 -16.14 21.51 -12.00
N PHE A 585 -16.91 22.60 -12.02
CA PHE A 585 -18.05 22.85 -11.13
C PHE A 585 -19.05 23.83 -11.76
N THR A 586 -20.25 23.89 -11.20
CA THR A 586 -21.29 24.83 -11.64
C THR A 586 -21.22 26.12 -10.83
N ALA A 587 -21.23 27.28 -11.49
CA ALA A 587 -21.39 28.58 -10.83
C ALA A 587 -22.87 28.79 -10.44
N ASP A 588 -23.31 28.16 -9.36
CA ASP A 588 -24.73 28.08 -8.99
C ASP A 588 -25.24 29.28 -8.15
N LYS A 589 -24.34 30.12 -7.64
CA LYS A 589 -24.66 31.25 -6.76
C LYS A 589 -24.17 32.57 -7.33
N VAL A 590 -25.06 33.56 -7.48
CA VAL A 590 -24.73 34.94 -7.88
C VAL A 590 -23.93 35.62 -6.77
N GLY A 591 -22.99 36.48 -7.13
CA GLY A 591 -22.23 37.28 -6.17
C GLY A 591 -20.73 37.31 -6.44
N VAL A 592 -19.97 37.81 -5.47
CA VAL A 592 -18.50 37.82 -5.49
C VAL A 592 -18.01 36.79 -4.48
N TYR A 593 -17.26 35.82 -4.97
CA TYR A 593 -16.62 34.77 -4.18
C TYR A 593 -15.11 34.92 -4.33
N TRP A 594 -14.37 34.83 -3.24
CA TRP A 594 -12.91 34.89 -3.31
C TRP A 594 -12.35 33.51 -3.63
N PHE A 595 -11.40 33.47 -4.56
CA PHE A 595 -10.47 32.36 -4.65
C PHE A 595 -9.11 32.76 -4.10
N TYR A 596 -8.39 31.84 -3.47
CA TYR A 596 -7.11 32.12 -2.83
C TYR A 596 -6.21 30.88 -2.81
N CYS A 597 -4.90 31.11 -2.60
CA CYS A 597 -3.93 30.04 -2.42
C CYS A 597 -4.00 29.50 -0.98
N PRO A 598 -4.43 28.24 -0.78
CA PRO A 598 -4.53 27.64 0.56
C PRO A 598 -3.16 27.20 1.11
N TRP A 599 -2.15 27.08 0.25
CA TRP A 599 -0.79 26.71 0.61
C TRP A 599 0.01 27.95 0.98
N PHE A 600 0.79 27.86 2.06
CA PHE A 600 1.71 28.93 2.47
C PHE A 600 2.94 28.93 1.56
N CYS A 601 2.79 29.46 0.35
CA CYS A 601 3.83 29.43 -0.67
C CYS A 601 4.81 30.61 -0.61
N HIS A 602 4.47 31.68 0.11
CA HIS A 602 5.26 32.90 0.19
C HIS A 602 4.90 33.71 1.44
N ALA A 603 5.76 34.64 1.86
CA ALA A 603 5.44 35.60 2.92
C ALA A 603 4.19 36.47 2.63
N LEU A 604 3.75 36.51 1.36
CA LEU A 604 2.57 37.24 0.88
C LEU A 604 1.45 36.26 0.45
N HIS A 605 1.38 35.07 1.04
CA HIS A 605 0.39 34.07 0.62
C HIS A 605 -1.06 34.55 0.85
N LEU A 606 -1.29 35.39 1.86
CA LEU A 606 -2.62 35.95 2.16
C LEU A 606 -3.11 36.87 1.03
N GLU A 607 -2.18 37.53 0.34
CA GLU A 607 -2.45 38.41 -0.80
C GLU A 607 -2.58 37.65 -2.13
N MET A 608 -2.18 36.37 -2.19
CA MET A 608 -2.34 35.50 -3.36
C MET A 608 -3.81 35.06 -3.50
N ARG A 609 -4.65 35.97 -4.00
CA ARG A 609 -6.09 35.79 -4.15
C ARG A 609 -6.68 36.59 -5.29
N GLY A 610 -7.84 36.18 -5.76
CA GLY A 610 -8.63 36.88 -6.76
C GLY A 610 -10.13 36.71 -6.54
N ARG A 611 -10.93 37.32 -7.43
CA ARG A 611 -12.38 37.35 -7.33
C ARG A 611 -13.03 36.51 -8.42
N PHE A 612 -13.89 35.59 -8.02
CA PHE A 612 -14.82 34.88 -8.87
C PHE A 612 -16.19 35.56 -8.80
N ILE A 613 -16.61 36.16 -9.90
CA ILE A 613 -17.78 37.05 -9.97
C ILE A 613 -18.83 36.38 -10.84
N VAL A 614 -19.96 36.02 -10.23
CA VAL A 614 -21.08 35.34 -10.88
C VAL A 614 -22.21 36.35 -11.07
N THR A 615 -22.59 36.61 -12.32
CA THR A 615 -23.69 37.53 -12.70
C THR A 615 -24.98 36.80 -13.04
#